data_AF-A0A957U9J9-F1
#
_entry.id   AF-A0A957U9J9-F1
#
_cell.length_a   1.000
_cell.length_b   1.000
_cell.length_c   1.000
_cell.angle_alpha   90.00
_cell.angle_beta   90.00
_cell.angle_gamma   90.00
#
_symmetry.space_group_name_H-M   'P 1'
#
loop_
_entity.id
_entity.type
_entity.pdbx_description
1 polymer ?
#
loop_
_entity_poly.entity_id
_entity_poly.type
_entity_poly.pdbx_seq_one_letter_code
_entity_poly.pdbx_strand_id
1 'polypeptide(L)'
;LVTDGADGVQRTHRVQVIGVLAENTNLVESTLVGSEAALSRLRSVPVAGDSIYVKVAPGQDARVVAGEIERAFVSSGLDAAVLAERFAQRQRLTGGALQLLQGFMALGLLVGIAALGVISTRSVYERRQQVGMLRALGYQKGMVALSFLIESSFVSITGLVIGALTGMVLGDNLVLAFFPQIGESAVSTPWLQIVLIVLAAYLFSLLTTIAPAWQASRIYPADALRYE
;
A
#
# COMPACT_ATOMS: atom_id res chain seq x y z
N LEU A 1 -38.01 7.05 10.07
CA LEU A 1 -36.85 7.95 10.28
C LEU A 1 -37.25 8.98 11.31
N VAL A 2 -36.45 9.16 12.36
CA VAL A 2 -36.64 10.24 13.34
C VAL A 2 -35.67 11.34 12.95
N THR A 3 -36.18 12.55 12.73
CA THR A 3 -35.36 13.71 12.42
C THR A 3 -35.54 14.76 13.50
N ASP A 4 -34.43 15.35 13.95
CA ASP A 4 -34.47 16.50 14.85
C ASP A 4 -34.85 17.74 14.05
N GLY A 5 -35.95 18.39 14.42
CA GLY A 5 -36.28 19.71 13.92
C GLY A 5 -35.26 20.74 14.41
N ALA A 6 -35.09 21.85 13.69
CA ALA A 6 -34.27 22.99 14.15
C ALA A 6 -34.74 23.54 15.52
N ASP A 7 -35.97 23.22 15.88
CA ASP A 7 -36.72 23.57 17.09
C ASP A 7 -36.45 22.59 18.27
N GLY A 8 -35.60 21.57 18.08
CA GLY A 8 -35.29 20.55 19.10
C GLY A 8 -36.40 19.50 19.32
N VAL A 9 -37.44 19.51 18.48
CA VAL A 9 -38.56 18.56 18.53
C VAL A 9 -38.31 17.44 17.53
N GLN A 10 -38.23 16.20 18.04
CA GLN A 10 -38.10 15.01 17.21
C GLN A 10 -39.40 14.71 16.45
N ARG A 11 -39.32 14.68 15.12
CA ARG A 11 -40.43 14.30 14.24
C ARG A 11 -40.19 12.91 13.69
N THR A 12 -41.17 12.03 13.89
CA THR A 12 -41.12 10.67 13.35
C THR A 12 -41.79 10.64 11.98
N HIS A 13 -41.00 10.35 10.95
CA HIS A 13 -41.46 10.23 9.58
C HIS A 13 -41.49 8.76 9.16
N ARG A 14 -42.65 8.30 8.69
CA ARG A 14 -42.79 7.00 8.04
C ARG A 14 -42.34 7.14 6.59
N VAL A 15 -41.29 6.40 6.23
CA VAL A 15 -40.76 6.35 4.85
C VAL A 15 -40.88 4.93 4.33
N GLN A 16 -41.14 4.80 3.03
CA GLN A 16 -41.14 3.52 2.34
C GLN A 16 -39.78 3.32 1.67
N VAL A 17 -39.08 2.24 2.02
CA VAL A 17 -37.85 1.83 1.32
C VAL A 17 -38.26 1.21 -0.01
N ILE A 18 -37.95 1.90 -1.11
CA ILE A 18 -38.31 1.46 -2.47
C ILE A 18 -37.21 0.63 -3.14
N GLY A 19 -36.00 0.64 -2.58
CA GLY A 19 -34.87 -0.14 -3.07
C GLY A 19 -33.62 0.09 -2.22
N VAL A 20 -32.69 -0.86 -2.29
CA VAL A 20 -31.35 -0.74 -1.70
C VAL A 20 -30.38 -0.72 -2.86
N LEU A 21 -29.60 0.36 -2.97
CA LEU A 21 -28.56 0.48 -3.98
C LEU A 21 -27.33 -0.29 -3.48
N ALA A 22 -26.75 -1.14 -4.33
CA ALA A 22 -25.50 -1.80 -3.98
C ALA A 22 -24.40 -0.74 -3.76
N GLU A 23 -23.63 -0.90 -2.69
CA GLU A 23 -22.60 0.01 -2.18
C GLU A 23 -21.39 0.18 -3.11
N ASN A 24 -21.49 -0.25 -4.37
CA ASN A 24 -20.44 -0.11 -5.39
C ASN A 24 -20.35 1.30 -5.97
N THR A 25 -20.96 2.29 -5.33
CA THR A 25 -21.09 3.62 -5.90
C THR A 25 -20.48 4.67 -4.98
N ASN A 26 -19.15 4.81 -5.04
CA ASN A 26 -18.38 5.95 -4.49
C ASN A 26 -18.82 7.33 -5.07
N LEU A 27 -19.87 7.34 -5.90
CA LEU A 27 -20.52 8.54 -6.43
C LEU A 27 -21.34 9.28 -5.39
N VAL A 28 -21.85 8.56 -4.37
CA VAL A 28 -22.80 9.12 -3.44
C VAL A 28 -22.37 8.77 -2.01
N GLU A 29 -21.71 9.72 -1.35
CA GLU A 29 -21.35 9.67 0.08
C GLU A 29 -22.59 9.86 0.98
N SER A 30 -23.79 9.60 0.45
CA SER A 30 -25.06 9.86 1.12
C SER A 30 -25.72 8.54 1.53
N THR A 31 -25.98 8.41 2.83
CA THR A 31 -26.66 7.26 3.44
C THR A 31 -28.10 7.08 2.96
N LEU A 32 -28.73 8.11 2.37
CA LEU A 32 -30.12 8.09 1.91
C LEU A 32 -30.26 8.86 0.60
N VAL A 33 -30.80 8.19 -0.43
CA VAL A 33 -31.13 8.79 -1.72
C VAL A 33 -32.66 8.80 -1.88
N GLY A 34 -33.22 9.93 -2.30
CA GLY A 34 -34.66 10.07 -2.48
C GLY A 34 -35.03 11.32 -3.28
N SER A 35 -36.30 11.48 -3.61
CA SER A 35 -36.79 12.67 -4.30
C SER A 35 -36.63 13.92 -3.43
N GLU A 36 -36.33 15.06 -4.04
CA GLU A 36 -36.22 16.36 -3.36
C GLU A 36 -37.44 16.67 -2.48
N ALA A 37 -38.66 16.41 -2.99
CA ALA A 37 -39.92 16.62 -2.25
C ALA A 37 -40.07 15.73 -0.99
N ALA A 38 -39.43 14.56 -0.97
CA ALA A 38 -39.42 13.68 0.19
C ALA A 38 -38.32 14.06 1.18
N LEU A 39 -37.15 14.45 0.67
CA LEU A 39 -36.00 14.86 1.49
C LEU A 39 -36.20 16.24 2.14
N SER A 40 -36.86 17.18 1.45
CA SER A 40 -37.20 18.50 1.99
C SER A 40 -38.23 18.46 3.12
N ARG A 41 -39.04 17.39 3.20
CA ARG A 41 -39.94 17.13 4.34
C ARG A 41 -39.23 16.51 5.54
N LEU A 42 -38.05 15.93 5.33
CA LEU A 42 -37.26 15.26 6.36
C LEU A 42 -36.20 16.18 6.99
N ARG A 43 -35.72 17.19 6.25
CA ARG A 43 -34.74 18.17 6.75
C ARG A 43 -35.39 19.54 7.00
N SER A 44 -34.90 20.24 8.02
CA SER A 44 -35.26 21.62 8.36
C SER A 44 -34.57 22.67 7.46
N VAL A 45 -33.61 22.26 6.62
CA VAL A 45 -32.87 23.12 5.70
C VAL A 45 -33.28 22.82 4.25
N PRO A 46 -33.55 23.83 3.40
CA PRO A 46 -33.88 23.62 2.00
C PRO A 46 -32.75 22.87 1.29
N VAL A 47 -33.13 21.85 0.53
CA VAL A 47 -32.20 21.04 -0.27
C VAL A 47 -31.88 21.84 -1.53
N ALA A 48 -30.91 22.74 -1.45
CA ALA A 48 -30.29 23.27 -2.65
C ALA A 48 -29.48 22.11 -3.27
N GLY A 49 -29.91 21.62 -4.43
CA GLY A 49 -29.14 20.65 -5.19
C GLY A 49 -27.81 21.27 -5.62
N ASP A 50 -26.73 20.96 -4.90
CA ASP A 50 -25.39 21.47 -5.19
C ASP A 50 -24.76 20.80 -6.42
N SER A 51 -25.39 19.77 -6.97
CA SER A 51 -24.85 18.98 -8.09
C SER A 51 -25.97 18.44 -8.97
N ILE A 52 -25.88 18.70 -10.27
CA ILE A 52 -26.82 18.17 -11.27
C ILE A 52 -26.04 17.17 -12.15
N TYR A 53 -26.53 15.94 -12.21
CA TYR A 53 -25.95 14.91 -13.08
C TYR A 53 -26.72 14.85 -14.40
N VAL A 54 -26.03 15.09 -15.50
CA VAL A 54 -26.61 15.04 -16.85
C VAL A 54 -26.01 13.86 -17.60
N LYS A 55 -26.86 12.96 -18.10
CA LYS A 55 -26.44 11.85 -18.96
C LYS A 55 -26.39 12.31 -20.41
N VAL A 56 -25.22 12.24 -21.01
CA VAL A 56 -25.00 12.57 -22.43
C VAL A 56 -25.55 11.45 -23.32
N ALA A 57 -26.12 11.82 -24.47
CA ALA A 57 -26.65 10.85 -25.43
C ALA A 57 -25.52 10.00 -26.05
N PRO A 58 -25.78 8.74 -26.45
CA PRO A 58 -24.77 7.89 -27.07
C PRO A 58 -24.20 8.54 -28.34
N GLY A 59 -22.87 8.60 -28.46
CA GLY A 59 -22.18 9.15 -29.64
C GLY A 59 -21.83 10.65 -29.58
N GLN A 60 -22.21 11.36 -28.51
CA GLN A 60 -21.76 12.74 -28.27
C GLN A 60 -20.54 12.78 -27.34
N ASP A 61 -19.62 13.71 -27.57
CA ASP A 61 -18.46 13.93 -26.69
C ASP A 61 -18.89 14.69 -25.44
N ALA A 62 -18.74 14.06 -24.28
CA ALA A 62 -19.11 14.63 -22.98
C ALA A 62 -18.35 15.92 -22.65
N ARG A 63 -17.12 16.12 -23.18
CA ARG A 63 -16.38 17.37 -22.97
C ARG A 63 -17.01 18.54 -23.70
N VAL A 64 -17.46 18.30 -24.93
CA VAL A 64 -18.09 19.32 -25.76
C VAL A 64 -19.42 19.74 -25.12
N VAL A 65 -20.23 18.76 -24.73
CA VAL A 65 -21.51 19.00 -24.04
C VAL A 65 -21.31 19.71 -22.70
N ALA A 66 -20.29 19.30 -21.91
CA ALA A 66 -19.97 19.99 -20.66
C ALA A 66 -19.59 21.46 -20.89
N GLY A 67 -18.73 21.74 -21.88
CA GLY A 67 -18.34 23.11 -22.22
C GLY A 67 -19.50 23.95 -22.76
N GLU A 68 -20.46 23.36 -23.47
CA GLU A 68 -21.69 24.05 -23.89
C GLU A 68 -22.59 24.40 -22.71
N ILE A 69 -22.77 23.47 -21.77
CA ILE A 69 -23.54 23.70 -20.53
C ILE A 69 -22.85 24.79 -19.69
N GLU A 70 -21.54 24.70 -19.50
CA GLU A 70 -20.76 25.70 -18.74
C GLU A 70 -20.92 27.10 -19.36
N ARG A 71 -20.76 27.22 -20.69
CA ARG A 71 -20.93 28.51 -21.39
C ARG A 71 -22.35 29.06 -21.27
N ALA A 72 -23.36 28.20 -21.34
CA ALA A 72 -24.76 28.61 -21.24
C ALA A 72 -25.15 29.09 -19.83
N PHE A 73 -24.49 28.57 -18.79
CA PHE A 73 -24.82 28.85 -17.38
C PHE A 73 -23.69 29.55 -16.60
N VAL A 74 -22.65 30.03 -17.29
CA VAL A 74 -21.51 30.74 -16.68
C VAL A 74 -21.97 31.98 -15.91
N SER A 75 -22.99 32.69 -16.41
CA SER A 75 -23.57 33.86 -15.74
C SER A 75 -24.27 33.52 -14.42
N SER A 76 -24.62 32.26 -14.22
CA SER A 76 -25.21 31.73 -12.99
C SER A 76 -24.17 31.08 -12.07
N GLY A 77 -22.89 31.11 -12.43
CA GLY A 77 -21.79 30.54 -11.64
C GLY A 77 -21.70 29.01 -11.69
N LEU A 78 -22.30 28.38 -12.70
CA LEU A 78 -22.35 26.92 -12.83
C LEU A 78 -21.05 26.38 -13.44
N ASP A 79 -20.40 25.45 -12.74
CA ASP A 79 -19.22 24.71 -13.20
C ASP A 79 -19.66 23.32 -13.68
N ALA A 80 -19.51 23.05 -14.98
CA ALA A 80 -19.86 21.77 -15.58
C ALA A 80 -18.59 20.95 -15.84
N ALA A 81 -18.50 19.77 -15.22
CA ALA A 81 -17.36 18.90 -15.38
C ALA A 81 -17.76 17.49 -15.79
N VAL A 82 -16.91 16.87 -16.61
CA VAL A 82 -17.07 15.47 -16.99
C VAL A 82 -16.73 14.60 -15.79
N LEU A 83 -17.73 13.87 -15.31
CA LEU A 83 -17.60 13.02 -14.12
C LEU A 83 -16.45 12.01 -14.26
N ALA A 84 -16.35 11.35 -15.42
CA ALA A 84 -15.27 10.40 -15.72
C ALA A 84 -13.86 11.01 -15.55
N GLU A 85 -13.70 12.29 -15.89
CA GLU A 85 -12.42 12.98 -15.77
C GLU A 85 -12.10 13.36 -14.34
N ARG A 86 -13.10 13.81 -13.57
CA ARG A 86 -12.93 14.05 -12.13
C ARG A 86 -12.53 12.78 -11.39
N PHE A 87 -13.12 11.64 -11.74
CA PHE A 87 -12.70 10.34 -11.21
C PHE A 87 -11.28 9.98 -11.62
N ALA A 88 -10.93 10.11 -12.90
CA ALA A 88 -9.58 9.84 -13.39
C ALA A 88 -8.54 10.74 -12.71
N GLN A 89 -8.85 12.02 -12.49
CA GLN A 89 -7.97 12.96 -11.82
C GLN A 89 -7.79 12.60 -10.34
N ARG A 90 -8.87 12.35 -9.59
CA ARG A 90 -8.78 11.88 -8.20
C ARG A 90 -7.96 10.61 -8.10
N GLN A 91 -8.21 9.64 -8.99
CA GLN A 91 -7.49 8.37 -9.01
C GLN A 91 -5.99 8.55 -9.32
N ARG A 92 -5.62 9.49 -10.19
CA ARG A 92 -4.21 9.85 -10.44
C ARG A 92 -3.54 10.47 -9.22
N LEU A 93 -4.22 11.38 -8.52
CA LEU A 93 -3.66 12.02 -7.32
C LEU A 93 -3.45 11.01 -6.19
N THR A 94 -4.47 10.19 -5.90
CA THR A 94 -4.36 9.14 -4.89
C THR A 94 -3.35 8.06 -5.30
N GLY A 95 -3.39 7.62 -6.56
CA GLY A 95 -2.45 6.62 -7.08
C GLY A 95 -1.00 7.10 -7.06
N GLY A 96 -0.76 8.38 -7.40
CA GLY A 96 0.58 8.97 -7.35
C GLY A 96 1.14 9.03 -5.93
N ALA A 97 0.33 9.40 -4.94
CA ALA A 97 0.75 9.40 -3.53
C ALA A 97 1.11 7.98 -3.04
N LEU A 98 0.29 6.98 -3.39
CA LEU A 98 0.57 5.58 -3.05
C LEU A 98 1.82 5.06 -3.75
N GLN A 99 2.08 5.46 -5.00
CA GLN A 99 3.28 5.07 -5.74
C GLN A 99 4.55 5.66 -5.12
N LEU A 100 4.51 6.91 -4.64
CA LEU A 100 5.62 7.51 -3.89
C LEU A 100 5.89 6.75 -2.59
N LEU A 101 4.84 6.44 -1.83
CA LEU A 101 4.97 5.65 -0.59
C LEU A 101 5.56 4.26 -0.88
N GLN A 102 5.11 3.60 -1.94
CA GLN A 102 5.67 2.33 -2.39
C GLN A 102 7.17 2.46 -2.74
N GLY A 103 7.57 3.56 -3.37
CA GLY A 103 8.98 3.89 -3.62
C GLY A 103 9.79 4.00 -2.33
N PHE A 104 9.29 4.71 -1.32
CA PHE A 104 9.95 4.79 -0.01
C PHE A 104 10.07 3.43 0.68
N MET A 105 9.04 2.60 0.60
CA MET A 105 9.07 1.24 1.15
C MET A 105 10.12 0.37 0.45
N ALA A 106 10.23 0.47 -0.88
CA ALA A 106 11.26 -0.22 -1.65
C ALA A 106 12.68 0.26 -1.29
N LEU A 107 12.88 1.56 -1.08
CA LEU A 107 14.15 2.11 -0.58
C LEU A 107 14.47 1.58 0.82
N GLY A 108 13.49 1.53 1.73
CA GLY A 108 13.67 0.96 3.06
C GLY A 108 14.11 -0.50 3.02
N LEU A 109 13.52 -1.29 2.11
CA LEU A 109 13.93 -2.68 1.88
C LEU A 109 15.38 -2.76 1.37
N LEU A 110 15.77 -1.92 0.40
CA LEU A 110 17.15 -1.87 -0.10
C LEU A 110 18.15 -1.49 1.00
N VAL A 111 17.83 -0.51 1.84
CA VAL A 111 18.66 -0.12 2.98
C VAL A 111 18.79 -1.26 3.99
N GLY A 112 17.70 -1.99 4.27
CA GLY A 112 17.73 -3.18 5.12
C GLY A 112 18.64 -4.28 4.58
N ILE A 113 18.59 -4.53 3.26
CA ILE A 113 19.47 -5.50 2.60
C ILE A 113 20.94 -5.05 2.66
N ALA A 114 21.22 -3.77 2.41
CA ALA A 114 22.57 -3.22 2.52
C ALA A 114 23.12 -3.35 3.95
N ALA A 115 22.28 -3.10 4.97
CA ALA A 115 22.65 -3.27 6.37
C ALA A 115 23.04 -4.72 6.70
N LEU A 116 22.31 -5.72 6.16
CA LEU A 116 22.71 -7.13 6.31
C LEU A 116 24.11 -7.40 5.73
N GLY A 117 24.43 -6.82 4.57
CA GLY A 117 25.78 -6.93 3.99
C GLY A 117 26.87 -6.33 4.88
N VAL A 118 26.62 -5.16 5.47
CA VAL A 118 27.56 -4.51 6.40
C VAL A 118 27.75 -5.35 7.67
N ILE A 119 26.67 -5.87 8.25
CA ILE A 119 26.71 -6.72 9.44
C ILE A 119 27.46 -8.02 9.14
N SER A 120 27.19 -8.67 7.99
CA SER A 120 27.87 -9.89 7.58
C SER A 120 29.37 -9.64 7.40
N THR A 121 29.73 -8.54 6.73
CA THR A 121 31.13 -8.11 6.61
C THR A 121 31.77 -7.98 7.99
N ARG A 122 31.16 -7.22 8.91
CA ARG A 122 31.68 -7.05 10.27
C ARG A 122 31.84 -8.39 11.02
N SER A 123 30.86 -9.30 10.91
CA SER A 123 30.92 -10.62 11.55
C SER A 123 32.13 -11.44 11.10
N VAL A 124 32.49 -11.34 9.81
CA VAL A 124 33.71 -11.97 9.27
C VAL A 124 34.97 -11.41 9.92
N TYR A 125 35.04 -10.09 10.15
CA TYR A 125 36.19 -9.46 10.83
C TYR A 125 36.35 -9.92 12.28
N GLU A 126 35.24 -10.07 13.01
CA GLU A 126 35.24 -10.51 14.41
C GLU A 126 35.63 -12.00 14.54
N ARG A 127 35.27 -12.84 13.55
CA ARG A 127 35.54 -14.29 13.57
C ARG A 127 36.80 -14.71 12.81
N ARG A 128 37.70 -13.79 12.46
CA ARG A 128 38.91 -14.08 11.64
C ARG A 128 39.81 -15.17 12.22
N GLN A 129 40.06 -15.14 13.52
CA GLN A 129 40.91 -16.14 14.20
C GLN A 129 40.29 -17.54 14.12
N GLN A 130 38.97 -17.64 14.30
CA GLN A 130 38.24 -18.91 14.18
C GLN A 130 38.34 -19.47 12.75
N VAL A 131 38.20 -18.61 11.74
CA VAL A 131 38.38 -18.99 10.33
C VAL A 131 39.81 -19.43 10.04
N GLY A 132 40.81 -18.75 10.62
CA GLY A 132 42.22 -19.13 10.53
C GLY A 132 42.49 -20.52 11.12
N MET A 133 41.93 -20.82 12.29
CA MET A 133 42.03 -22.14 12.94
C MET A 133 41.36 -23.24 12.11
N LEU A 134 40.15 -23.02 11.61
CA LEU A 134 39.46 -23.98 10.73
C LEU A 134 40.27 -24.29 9.48
N ARG A 135 40.87 -23.25 8.87
CA ARG A 135 41.74 -23.42 7.71
C ARG A 135 43.05 -24.16 8.03
N ALA A 136 43.59 -24.01 9.24
CA ALA A 136 44.77 -24.76 9.69
C ALA A 136 44.45 -26.26 9.91
N LEU A 137 43.20 -26.58 10.27
CA LEU A 137 42.68 -27.96 10.38
C LEU A 137 42.35 -28.60 9.01
N GLY A 138 42.57 -27.88 7.90
CA GLY A 138 42.37 -28.40 6.55
C GLY A 138 41.03 -28.05 5.90
N TYR A 139 40.21 -27.17 6.49
CA TYR A 139 38.98 -26.71 5.83
C TYR A 139 39.30 -25.96 4.54
N GLN A 140 38.59 -26.31 3.47
CA GLN A 140 38.69 -25.64 2.18
C GLN A 140 38.04 -24.24 2.23
N LYS A 141 38.55 -23.31 1.42
CA LYS A 141 38.02 -21.94 1.27
C LYS A 141 36.51 -21.94 0.98
N GLY A 142 36.05 -22.86 0.13
CA GLY A 142 34.64 -23.02 -0.21
C GLY A 142 33.75 -23.46 0.96
N MET A 143 34.25 -24.32 1.84
CA MET A 143 33.48 -24.80 3.01
C MET A 143 33.26 -23.67 4.03
N VAL A 144 34.29 -22.83 4.24
CA VAL A 144 34.16 -21.63 5.08
C VAL A 144 33.15 -20.66 4.48
N ALA A 145 33.26 -20.36 3.19
CA ALA A 145 32.30 -19.47 2.52
C ALA A 145 30.87 -19.99 2.58
N LEU A 146 30.67 -21.30 2.39
CA LEU A 146 29.36 -21.93 2.44
C LEU A 146 28.72 -21.82 3.83
N SER A 147 29.51 -22.00 4.90
CA SER A 147 29.03 -21.83 6.28
C SER A 147 28.47 -20.42 6.52
N PHE A 148 29.21 -19.38 6.12
CA PHE A 148 28.75 -17.99 6.24
C PHE A 148 27.51 -17.70 5.37
N LEU A 149 27.44 -18.28 4.17
CA LEU A 149 26.27 -18.15 3.30
C LEU A 149 25.03 -18.82 3.90
N ILE A 150 25.17 -19.98 4.54
CA ILE A 150 24.08 -20.69 5.23
C ILE A 150 23.61 -19.87 6.43
N GLU A 151 24.53 -19.36 7.27
CA GLU A 151 24.21 -18.52 8.42
C GLU A 151 23.43 -17.27 7.98
N SER A 152 23.93 -16.59 6.94
CA SER A 152 23.29 -15.38 6.40
C SER A 152 21.95 -15.67 5.72
N SER A 153 21.83 -16.81 5.06
CA SER A 153 20.56 -17.26 4.46
C SER A 153 19.52 -17.54 5.53
N PHE A 154 19.91 -18.19 6.62
CA PHE A 154 19.02 -18.46 7.74
C PHE A 154 18.48 -17.18 8.37
N VAL A 155 19.35 -16.19 8.62
CA VAL A 155 18.95 -14.87 9.13
C VAL A 155 18.03 -14.15 8.14
N SER A 156 18.37 -14.16 6.84
CA SER A 156 17.57 -13.52 5.79
C SER A 156 16.17 -14.13 5.68
N ILE A 157 16.07 -15.46 5.63
CA ILE A 157 14.80 -16.17 5.50
C ILE A 157 13.93 -15.92 6.72
N THR A 158 14.50 -16.01 7.92
CA THR A 158 13.74 -15.79 9.17
C THR A 158 13.21 -14.35 9.23
N GLY A 159 14.05 -13.37 8.88
CA GLY A 159 13.63 -11.98 8.79
C GLY A 159 12.54 -11.74 7.74
N LEU A 160 12.64 -12.36 6.57
CA LEU A 160 11.63 -12.26 5.51
C LEU A 160 10.30 -12.89 5.92
N VAL A 161 10.32 -14.05 6.57
CA VAL A 161 9.10 -14.70 7.07
C VAL A 161 8.42 -13.83 8.12
N ILE A 162 9.16 -13.35 9.12
CA ILE A 162 8.62 -12.48 10.17
C ILE A 162 8.09 -11.17 9.58
N GLY A 163 8.84 -10.55 8.67
CA GLY A 163 8.45 -9.32 8.00
C GLY A 163 7.19 -9.48 7.14
N ALA A 164 7.09 -10.57 6.36
CA ALA A 164 5.94 -10.87 5.54
C ALA A 164 4.68 -11.13 6.37
N LEU A 165 4.79 -11.95 7.43
CA LEU A 165 3.69 -12.25 8.34
C LEU A 165 3.21 -10.98 9.06
N THR A 166 4.14 -10.21 9.62
CA THR A 166 3.79 -8.97 10.33
C THR A 166 3.20 -7.93 9.38
N GLY A 167 3.73 -7.81 8.17
CA GLY A 167 3.22 -6.91 7.14
C GLY A 167 1.80 -7.27 6.70
N MET A 168 1.47 -8.56 6.54
CA MET A 168 0.11 -9.02 6.25
C MET A 168 -0.83 -8.68 7.40
N VAL A 169 -0.49 -9.08 8.63
CA VAL A 169 -1.35 -8.84 9.80
C VAL A 169 -1.61 -7.35 10.01
N LEU A 170 -0.57 -6.51 9.96
CA LEU A 170 -0.73 -5.07 10.10
C LEU A 170 -1.49 -4.45 8.93
N GLY A 171 -1.27 -4.93 7.70
CA GLY A 171 -1.99 -4.49 6.51
C GLY A 171 -3.48 -4.73 6.63
N ASP A 172 -3.87 -5.95 6.98
CA ASP A 172 -5.29 -6.33 7.15
C ASP A 172 -5.94 -5.52 8.28
N ASN A 173 -5.25 -5.37 9.41
CA ASN A 173 -5.76 -4.57 10.54
C ASN A 173 -5.93 -3.09 10.17
N LEU A 174 -5.00 -2.50 9.40
CA LEU A 174 -5.10 -1.13 8.93
C LEU A 174 -6.31 -0.96 8.01
N VAL A 175 -6.53 -1.87 7.07
CA VAL A 175 -7.67 -1.78 6.16
C VAL A 175 -8.99 -1.87 6.93
N LEU A 176 -9.11 -2.80 7.87
CA LEU A 176 -10.31 -2.94 8.70
C LEU A 176 -10.56 -1.72 9.59
N ALA A 177 -9.49 -1.11 10.14
CA ALA A 177 -9.61 0.06 11.00
C ALA A 177 -9.99 1.34 10.24
N PHE A 178 -9.39 1.58 9.08
CA PHE A 178 -9.62 2.80 8.29
C PHE A 178 -10.81 2.70 7.34
N PHE A 179 -11.17 1.48 6.94
CA PHE A 179 -12.25 1.25 5.99
C PHE A 179 -13.18 0.11 6.41
N PRO A 180 -13.93 0.28 7.52
CA PRO A 180 -14.82 -0.75 8.05
C PRO A 180 -15.97 -1.11 7.09
N GLN A 181 -16.25 -0.25 6.11
CA GLN A 181 -17.36 -0.36 5.16
C GLN A 181 -17.06 -1.35 4.02
N ILE A 182 -15.78 -1.60 3.72
CA ILE A 182 -15.40 -2.44 2.56
C ILE A 182 -15.54 -3.94 2.88
N GLY A 183 -15.71 -4.30 4.17
CA GLY A 183 -15.83 -5.67 4.66
C GLY A 183 -14.56 -6.51 4.45
N GLU A 184 -14.43 -7.62 5.19
CA GLU A 184 -13.27 -8.53 5.06
C GLU A 184 -13.15 -9.13 3.65
N SER A 185 -14.25 -9.23 2.90
CA SER A 185 -14.30 -9.93 1.61
C SER A 185 -13.81 -9.12 0.41
N ALA A 186 -13.56 -7.81 0.55
CA ALA A 186 -13.10 -6.96 -0.55
C ALA A 186 -11.58 -6.75 -0.58
N VAL A 187 -10.84 -7.22 0.44
CA VAL A 187 -9.38 -7.12 0.50
C VAL A 187 -8.77 -8.26 -0.30
N SER A 188 -8.49 -8.02 -1.57
CA SER A 188 -7.76 -8.97 -2.41
C SER A 188 -6.25 -8.86 -2.13
N THR A 189 -5.74 -9.70 -1.23
CA THR A 189 -4.30 -9.76 -0.94
C THR A 189 -3.51 -10.20 -2.18
N PRO A 190 -2.57 -9.38 -2.71
CA PRO A 190 -1.84 -9.69 -3.92
C PRO A 190 -0.69 -10.67 -3.64
N TRP A 191 -1.02 -11.95 -3.43
CA TRP A 191 -0.05 -13.02 -3.10
C TRP A 191 1.14 -13.08 -4.05
N LEU A 192 0.90 -12.94 -5.36
CA LEU A 192 1.95 -12.96 -6.36
C LEU A 192 2.98 -11.84 -6.14
N GLN A 193 2.53 -10.64 -5.82
CA GLN A 193 3.41 -9.49 -5.60
C GLN A 193 4.24 -9.66 -4.32
N ILE A 194 3.64 -10.20 -3.26
CA ILE A 194 4.35 -10.50 -2.01
C ILE A 194 5.44 -11.55 -2.26
N VAL A 195 5.11 -12.65 -2.93
CA VAL A 195 6.08 -13.71 -3.26
C VAL A 195 7.23 -13.17 -4.10
N LEU A 196 6.94 -12.33 -5.11
CA LEU A 196 7.97 -11.70 -5.94
C LEU A 196 8.88 -10.78 -5.13
N ILE A 197 8.34 -9.97 -4.21
CA ILE A 197 9.12 -9.08 -3.36
C ILE A 197 10.00 -9.88 -2.40
N VAL A 198 9.46 -10.92 -1.76
CA VAL A 198 10.21 -11.78 -0.84
C VAL A 198 11.34 -12.51 -1.57
N LEU A 199 11.05 -13.06 -2.75
CA LEU A 199 12.04 -13.75 -3.57
C LEU A 199 13.14 -12.78 -4.04
N ALA A 200 12.76 -11.59 -4.53
CA ALA A 200 13.72 -10.57 -4.92
C ALA A 200 14.59 -10.15 -3.74
N ALA A 201 13.99 -9.88 -2.58
CA ALA A 201 14.71 -9.49 -1.37
C ALA A 201 15.70 -10.55 -0.92
N TYR A 202 15.31 -11.83 -0.96
CA TYR A 202 16.21 -12.95 -0.63
C TYR A 202 17.38 -13.06 -1.62
N LEU A 203 17.12 -12.91 -2.93
CA LEU A 203 18.18 -12.94 -3.94
C LEU A 203 19.16 -11.78 -3.75
N PHE A 204 18.65 -10.57 -3.51
CA PHE A 204 19.48 -9.40 -3.24
C PHE A 204 20.25 -9.54 -1.91
N SER A 205 19.67 -10.11 -0.87
CA SER A 205 20.40 -10.36 0.39
C SER A 205 21.53 -11.35 0.17
N LEU A 206 21.28 -12.45 -0.57
CA LEU A 206 22.30 -13.43 -0.90
C LEU A 206 23.44 -12.79 -1.71
N LEU A 207 23.11 -12.03 -2.76
CA LEU A 207 24.08 -11.31 -3.59
C LEU A 207 24.97 -10.39 -2.76
N THR A 208 24.38 -9.61 -1.86
CA THR A 208 25.11 -8.69 -0.98
C THR A 208 26.06 -9.45 -0.04
N THR A 209 25.75 -10.70 0.28
CA THR A 209 26.50 -11.50 1.25
C THR A 209 27.60 -12.37 0.63
N ILE A 210 27.60 -12.55 -0.70
CA ILE A 210 28.65 -13.29 -1.40
C ILE A 210 30.02 -12.61 -1.23
N ALA A 211 30.06 -11.27 -1.33
CA ALA A 211 31.31 -10.51 -1.20
C ALA A 211 32.01 -10.72 0.17
N PRO A 212 31.33 -10.55 1.33
CA PRO A 212 31.95 -10.83 2.63
C PRO A 212 32.27 -12.32 2.83
N ALA A 213 31.43 -13.24 2.37
CA ALA A 213 31.73 -14.68 2.45
C ALA A 213 33.01 -15.07 1.70
N TRP A 214 33.23 -14.46 0.52
CA TRP A 214 34.47 -14.62 -0.24
C TRP A 214 35.67 -14.01 0.46
N GLN A 215 35.53 -12.83 1.08
CA GLN A 215 36.60 -12.25 1.89
C GLN A 215 36.97 -13.15 3.08
N ALA A 216 35.99 -13.73 3.77
CA ALA A 216 36.21 -14.68 4.87
C ALA A 216 37.06 -15.88 4.42
N SER A 217 36.72 -16.46 3.27
CA SER A 217 37.41 -17.63 2.74
C SER A 217 38.89 -17.40 2.42
N ARG A 218 39.28 -16.15 2.13
CA ARG A 218 40.63 -15.77 1.70
C ARG A 218 41.59 -15.44 2.86
N ILE A 219 41.12 -15.37 4.11
CA ILE A 219 41.98 -15.09 5.27
C ILE A 219 43.05 -16.18 5.39
N TYR A 220 44.34 -15.84 5.34
CA TYR A 220 45.42 -16.82 5.47
C TYR A 220 45.70 -17.14 6.95
N PRO A 221 46.01 -18.40 7.28
CA PRO A 221 46.30 -18.81 8.67
C PRO A 221 47.45 -18.00 9.30
N ALA A 222 48.46 -17.64 8.51
CA ALA A 222 49.61 -16.87 8.95
C ALA A 222 49.25 -15.42 9.34
N ASP A 223 48.26 -14.81 8.67
CA ASP A 223 47.81 -13.45 8.99
C ASP A 223 46.89 -13.44 10.22
N ALA A 224 46.17 -14.54 10.49
CA ALA A 224 45.27 -14.63 11.64
C ALA A 224 46.02 -14.77 12.98
N LEU A 225 47.24 -15.32 12.97
CA LEU A 225 48.09 -15.54 14.15
C LEU A 225 49.13 -14.44 14.41
N ARG A 226 49.32 -13.52 13.45
CA ARG A 226 50.30 -12.43 13.53
C ARG A 226 49.71 -11.13 14.09
N TYR A 227 48.39 -11.08 14.29
CA TYR A 227 47.72 -9.99 15.01
C TYR A 227 47.66 -10.30 16.51
N GLU A 228 48.84 -10.35 17.13
CA GLU A 228 49.09 -10.02 18.54
C GLU A 228 50.30 -9.09 18.59
#